data_AF-A0A267FG53-F1
#
_entry.id   AF-A0A267FG53-F1
#
_cell.length_a   1.000
_cell.length_b   1.000
_cell.length_c   1.000
_cell.angle_alpha   90.00
_cell.angle_beta   90.00
_cell.angle_gamma   90.00
#
_symmetry.space_group_name_H-M   'P 1'
#
loop_
_entity.id
_entity.type
_entity.pdbx_description
1 polymer ?
#
loop_
_entity_poly.entity_id
_entity_poly.type
_entity_poly.pdbx_seq_one_letter_code
_entity_poly.pdbx_strand_id
1 'polypeptide(L)'
;MDNSSFFLKKKTANSYYFGRPLNSVQIIPATGGSGMPDQQKQQNAATASRPQPQPQPQQQQQQQQQQQIVIKKSPLPPPPQPLTPTLRPPVGQLNGAAACAASTASSGFSDPFESLKWKIGLRNASGRYLTAEPFGYKLNVSGSALRQRQTWVAVPDPARECLYFKSHLGRFLSADADGNVACSRDKPGVEERFLVERHGRDARLWALRSLQFGYYLAGEEDRLHCFAKSPAWWTCHLALHPQVHVKNLNRGRYLRLDVDEDDETDAAEAEGDEDAGGGGYSGGRQLLCDRCNPWGPGALITLQQQPDGRVAIRASDGSLLASNGRLVASELSERTLFCLDLRAGPSSGLAFRDSAGRYLTNVGALGLTRTKNSTVGRDELYVLEDSFPQVAVQAFNGRYASIRQGQDLNANQTDISDTETYQLEFQAGRWRFRTRDDKFWRLSAIGTGISGNGEARDPSTLFEMQPLPRGRVSLRCSNGAYLAAKKLGALNAAAGGESSAGRRPAEEEQFRLVLLNRPVLVFRCGYGFIGVRGSRLECNLATYDMFQLEHSANGYFIKSSDGYWSILGDASISFRSSRPEEFVFEFCNRSCVAILAQNGCYVRGEQNGTVRADSSAITDNCLWEY
;
A
#
# COMPACT_ATOMS: atom_id res chain seq x y z
N MET A 1 22.98 63.28 24.97
CA MET A 1 22.60 63.31 23.54
C MET A 1 23.02 61.97 22.97
N ASP A 2 22.16 60.98 23.14
CA ASP A 2 22.30 59.64 22.56
C ASP A 2 21.68 59.64 21.16
N ASN A 3 22.28 58.91 20.23
CA ASN A 3 21.59 58.44 19.03
C ASN A 3 22.18 57.08 18.61
N SER A 4 21.47 56.03 19.02
CA SER A 4 21.58 54.66 18.54
C SER A 4 20.52 54.45 17.45
N SER A 5 20.94 54.07 16.24
CA SER A 5 20.04 53.79 15.12
C SER A 5 19.79 52.28 14.98
N PHE A 6 18.50 51.95 15.01
CA PHE A 6 17.90 50.62 14.88
C PHE A 6 18.08 50.02 13.48
N PHE A 7 18.42 48.72 13.41
CA PHE A 7 18.17 47.87 12.24
C PHE A 7 17.09 46.83 12.60
N LEU A 8 15.88 47.00 12.05
CA LEU A 8 14.80 46.01 12.10
C LEU A 8 15.07 44.90 11.08
N LYS A 9 15.28 43.67 11.55
CA LYS A 9 15.13 42.46 10.74
C LYS A 9 13.64 42.15 10.54
N LYS A 10 13.12 42.35 9.33
CA LYS A 10 11.84 41.77 8.90
C LYS A 10 12.04 40.28 8.67
N LYS A 11 11.34 39.44 9.44
CA LYS A 11 11.13 38.01 9.16
C LYS A 11 10.00 37.88 8.14
N THR A 12 10.30 37.36 6.96
CA THR A 12 9.32 36.95 5.94
C THR A 12 8.88 35.51 6.20
N ALA A 13 7.57 35.30 6.16
CA ALA A 13 6.93 33.98 6.19
C ALA A 13 7.07 33.32 4.81
N ASN A 14 7.56 32.08 4.76
CA ASN A 14 7.62 31.30 3.53
C ASN A 14 6.28 30.60 3.30
N SER A 15 5.67 30.95 2.17
CA SER A 15 4.53 30.26 1.57
C SER A 15 5.06 29.40 0.42
N TYR A 16 4.69 28.13 0.40
CA TYR A 16 5.01 27.23 -0.70
C TYR A 16 4.12 27.58 -1.91
N TYR A 17 4.72 28.13 -2.97
CA TYR A 17 4.11 28.30 -4.28
C TYR A 17 4.98 27.58 -5.32
N PHE A 18 4.44 26.53 -5.93
CA PHE A 18 5.06 25.90 -7.11
C PHE A 18 4.63 26.62 -8.40
N GLY A 19 5.60 26.68 -9.32
CA GLY A 19 5.69 27.43 -10.58
C GLY A 19 4.49 27.46 -11.53
N ARG A 20 4.44 28.58 -12.27
CA ARG A 20 3.50 28.92 -13.36
C ARG A 20 3.68 28.02 -14.61
N PRO A 21 2.62 27.85 -15.44
CA PRO A 21 2.73 27.24 -16.76
C PRO A 21 3.17 28.25 -17.85
N LEU A 22 3.88 27.76 -18.85
CA LEU A 22 4.23 28.46 -20.09
C LEU A 22 2.99 28.58 -20.99
N ASN A 23 2.65 29.81 -21.41
CA ASN A 23 1.55 30.09 -22.33
C ASN A 23 1.92 29.73 -23.78
N SER A 24 1.03 29.00 -24.45
CA SER A 24 0.92 28.92 -25.91
C SER A 24 0.07 30.08 -26.45
N VAL A 25 0.55 30.73 -27.51
CA VAL A 25 -0.09 31.85 -28.22
C VAL A 25 -1.28 31.36 -29.06
N GLN A 26 -2.40 32.09 -29.01
CA GLN A 26 -3.58 31.96 -29.88
C GLN A 26 -3.40 32.63 -31.23
N ILE A 27 -3.91 32.03 -32.32
CA ILE A 27 -4.55 32.72 -33.46
C ILE A 27 -5.72 31.85 -34.01
N ILE A 28 -6.90 32.46 -34.16
CA ILE A 28 -8.18 32.08 -34.85
C ILE A 28 -8.45 33.25 -35.85
N PRO A 29 -9.22 33.23 -37.00
CA PRO A 29 -10.49 32.51 -37.30
C PRO A 29 -10.82 32.00 -38.74
N ALA A 30 -11.92 31.20 -38.77
CA ALA A 30 -13.09 31.15 -39.69
C ALA A 30 -12.92 30.73 -41.18
N THR A 31 -13.80 29.91 -41.78
CA THR A 31 -15.21 30.23 -42.14
C THR A 31 -15.90 29.02 -42.85
N GLY A 32 -17.24 28.92 -42.71
CA GLY A 32 -18.23 28.39 -43.69
C GLY A 32 -18.20 26.89 -44.06
N GLY A 33 -19.30 26.15 -44.24
CA GLY A 33 -20.72 26.44 -44.37
C GLY A 33 -21.37 25.38 -45.28
N SER A 34 -22.61 24.99 -44.94
CA SER A 34 -23.66 24.41 -45.79
C SER A 34 -23.52 22.98 -46.37
N GLY A 35 -24.63 22.23 -46.34
CA GLY A 35 -24.90 21.18 -47.33
C GLY A 35 -25.61 19.91 -46.86
N MET A 36 -26.87 20.01 -46.40
CA MET A 36 -27.91 18.98 -46.61
C MET A 36 -28.26 18.93 -48.11
N PRO A 37 -28.79 17.83 -48.72
CA PRO A 37 -30.14 17.35 -48.38
C PRO A 37 -30.49 15.85 -48.59
N ASP A 38 -31.59 15.47 -47.93
CA ASP A 38 -32.75 14.65 -48.33
C ASP A 38 -32.64 13.37 -49.19
N GLN A 39 -33.28 12.30 -48.70
CA GLN A 39 -34.48 11.63 -49.27
C GLN A 39 -34.87 10.42 -48.37
N GLN A 40 -35.97 10.46 -47.61
CA GLN A 40 -37.35 10.03 -47.96
C GLN A 40 -37.48 8.63 -48.60
N LYS A 41 -38.10 7.66 -47.89
CA LYS A 41 -39.52 7.26 -48.07
C LYS A 41 -39.94 5.99 -47.30
N GLN A 42 -41.11 6.12 -46.64
CA GLN A 42 -42.29 5.23 -46.54
C GLN A 42 -42.13 3.80 -45.98
N GLN A 43 -42.71 3.46 -44.81
CA GLN A 43 -44.13 3.23 -44.45
C GLN A 43 -44.76 1.92 -44.98
N ASN A 44 -45.10 1.01 -44.05
CA ASN A 44 -46.42 0.35 -43.81
C ASN A 44 -46.21 -0.93 -42.96
N ALA A 45 -46.76 -1.02 -41.74
CA ALA A 45 -48.08 -1.55 -41.35
C ALA A 45 -48.22 -3.07 -41.64
N ALA A 46 -48.74 -3.98 -40.79
CA ALA A 46 -49.31 -3.96 -39.44
C ALA A 46 -49.47 -5.44 -38.97
N THR A 47 -49.77 -5.62 -37.67
CA THR A 47 -50.56 -6.72 -37.03
C THR A 47 -50.08 -8.18 -37.04
N ALA A 48 -49.87 -8.75 -35.84
CA ALA A 48 -50.77 -9.75 -35.20
C ALA A 48 -50.17 -10.40 -33.92
N SER A 49 -50.81 -10.12 -32.78
CA SER A 49 -51.21 -11.02 -31.67
C SER A 49 -50.40 -12.29 -31.27
N ARG A 50 -49.87 -12.25 -30.02
CA ARG A 50 -49.91 -13.19 -28.83
C ARG A 50 -50.43 -14.64 -29.00
N PRO A 51 -50.18 -15.60 -28.05
CA PRO A 51 -49.50 -15.50 -26.74
C PRO A 51 -48.58 -16.69 -26.30
N GLN A 52 -47.91 -16.49 -25.15
CA GLN A 52 -47.26 -17.50 -24.30
C GLN A 52 -48.19 -18.65 -23.87
N PRO A 53 -47.62 -19.75 -23.35
CA PRO A 53 -48.05 -20.23 -22.04
C PRO A 53 -46.90 -20.51 -21.06
N GLN A 54 -47.20 -20.26 -19.79
CA GLN A 54 -46.44 -20.64 -18.59
C GLN A 54 -47.23 -21.76 -17.83
N PRO A 55 -46.73 -22.30 -16.70
CA PRO A 55 -46.52 -23.74 -16.46
C PRO A 55 -47.54 -24.39 -15.51
N GLN A 56 -47.49 -25.72 -15.29
CA GLN A 56 -48.00 -26.40 -14.07
C GLN A 56 -47.66 -27.94 -14.00
N PRO A 57 -47.87 -28.66 -12.87
CA PRO A 57 -46.84 -29.46 -12.19
C PRO A 57 -47.19 -30.94 -11.93
N GLN A 58 -46.25 -31.75 -11.39
CA GLN A 58 -46.43 -33.02 -10.63
C GLN A 58 -45.03 -33.67 -10.44
N GLN A 59 -44.66 -34.44 -9.42
CA GLN A 59 -45.13 -34.76 -8.07
C GLN A 59 -43.98 -35.54 -7.39
N GLN A 60 -43.99 -35.57 -6.05
CA GLN A 60 -43.01 -36.16 -5.14
C GLN A 60 -42.92 -37.70 -5.21
N GLN A 61 -41.74 -38.24 -4.93
CA GLN A 61 -41.60 -39.50 -4.18
C GLN A 61 -40.53 -39.36 -3.08
N GLN A 62 -40.94 -39.76 -1.88
CA GLN A 62 -40.15 -39.87 -0.65
C GLN A 62 -39.20 -41.08 -0.71
N GLN A 63 -38.05 -40.97 -0.06
CA GLN A 63 -37.54 -42.08 0.75
C GLN A 63 -36.76 -41.55 1.95
N GLN A 64 -37.20 -41.99 3.13
CA GLN A 64 -36.59 -41.80 4.44
C GLN A 64 -35.34 -42.69 4.55
N GLN A 65 -34.31 -42.23 5.26
CA GLN A 65 -33.52 -43.12 6.11
C GLN A 65 -32.84 -42.37 7.26
N GLN A 66 -32.70 -43.12 8.35
CA GLN A 66 -32.75 -42.70 9.73
C GLN A 66 -31.40 -42.21 10.27
N GLN A 67 -31.51 -41.32 11.26
CA GLN A 67 -30.45 -40.93 12.18
C GLN A 67 -30.05 -42.11 13.09
N GLN A 68 -28.75 -42.32 13.25
CA GLN A 68 -28.21 -43.01 14.42
C GLN A 68 -27.15 -42.12 15.08
N ILE A 69 -27.49 -41.69 16.30
CA ILE A 69 -26.66 -40.94 17.23
C ILE A 69 -25.70 -41.94 17.89
N VAL A 70 -24.39 -41.76 17.71
CA VAL A 70 -23.37 -42.46 18.50
C VAL A 70 -22.61 -41.43 19.31
N ILE A 71 -22.86 -41.46 20.63
CA ILE A 71 -22.15 -40.70 21.66
C ILE A 71 -20.74 -41.28 21.78
N LYS A 72 -19.72 -40.52 21.38
CA LYS A 72 -18.31 -40.84 21.68
C LYS A 72 -17.81 -39.93 22.80
N LYS A 73 -17.47 -40.57 23.93
CA LYS A 73 -16.79 -39.98 25.10
C LYS A 73 -15.35 -39.60 24.73
N SER A 74 -14.95 -38.40 25.14
CA SER A 74 -13.57 -37.89 25.05
C SER A 74 -12.64 -38.58 26.06
N PRO A 75 -11.38 -38.89 25.71
CA PRO A 75 -10.36 -39.32 26.67
C PRO A 75 -9.62 -38.12 27.31
N LEU A 76 -9.29 -38.27 28.60
CA LEU A 76 -8.49 -37.35 29.43
C LEU A 76 -7.03 -37.21 28.94
N PRO A 77 -6.37 -36.07 29.22
CA PRO A 77 -4.97 -35.85 28.88
C PRO A 77 -4.00 -36.55 29.86
N PRO A 78 -2.78 -36.92 29.41
CA PRO A 78 -1.77 -37.57 30.25
C PRO A 78 -1.09 -36.61 31.25
N PRO A 79 -0.52 -37.13 32.36
CA PRO A 79 0.12 -36.33 33.40
C PRO A 79 1.51 -35.80 33.00
N PRO A 80 2.00 -34.72 33.63
CA PRO A 80 3.28 -34.10 33.30
C PRO A 80 4.47 -34.92 33.82
N GLN A 81 5.52 -35.04 33.00
CA GLN A 81 6.80 -35.62 33.41
C GLN A 81 7.77 -34.55 33.98
N PRO A 82 8.69 -34.94 34.89
CA PRO A 82 9.50 -34.03 35.71
C PRO A 82 10.68 -33.38 34.98
N LEU A 83 11.02 -32.17 35.40
CA LEU A 83 12.16 -31.37 34.94
C LEU A 83 13.49 -31.96 35.46
N THR A 84 14.41 -32.28 34.55
CA THR A 84 15.83 -32.54 34.88
C THR A 84 16.67 -31.27 34.74
N PRO A 85 17.61 -30.99 35.67
CA PRO A 85 18.39 -29.77 35.71
C PRO A 85 19.68 -29.90 34.87
N THR A 86 19.96 -28.92 34.00
CA THR A 86 21.27 -28.81 33.32
C THR A 86 21.99 -27.53 33.70
N LEU A 87 22.94 -27.74 34.62
CA LEU A 87 24.27 -27.15 34.81
C LEU A 87 24.66 -25.90 33.99
N ARG A 88 25.13 -24.90 34.74
CA ARG A 88 25.77 -23.66 34.31
C ARG A 88 27.30 -23.85 34.27
N PRO A 89 28.04 -23.38 33.24
CA PRO A 89 29.46 -23.10 33.34
C PRO A 89 29.75 -21.58 33.19
N PRO A 90 31.00 -21.13 33.47
CA PRO A 90 31.24 -19.96 34.32
C PRO A 90 31.47 -18.63 33.60
N VAL A 91 31.46 -17.59 34.42
CA VAL A 91 31.78 -16.19 34.15
C VAL A 91 33.24 -16.02 33.73
N GLY A 92 33.46 -15.30 32.63
CA GLY A 92 34.74 -14.76 32.19
C GLY A 92 34.57 -13.36 31.58
N GLN A 93 34.98 -12.35 32.34
CA GLN A 93 35.36 -10.97 31.97
C GLN A 93 36.49 -11.00 30.90
N LEU A 94 36.74 -10.10 29.94
CA LEU A 94 36.38 -8.73 29.58
C LEU A 94 36.84 -8.50 28.11
N ASN A 95 36.16 -7.65 27.32
CA ASN A 95 36.73 -6.42 26.71
C ASN A 95 35.79 -5.79 25.66
N GLY A 96 35.79 -4.46 25.67
CA GLY A 96 34.81 -3.58 25.05
C GLY A 96 34.84 -3.49 23.52
N ALA A 97 33.63 -3.56 22.95
CA ALA A 97 33.17 -2.77 21.80
C ALA A 97 31.64 -2.66 21.91
N ALA A 98 31.16 -1.52 22.39
CA ALA A 98 29.75 -1.21 22.62
C ALA A 98 29.02 -1.09 21.26
N ALA A 99 28.02 -1.94 20.99
CA ALA A 99 26.60 -1.71 21.22
C ALA A 99 25.89 -0.84 20.16
N CYS A 100 25.60 -1.44 19.00
CA CYS A 100 24.50 -1.03 18.11
C CYS A 100 23.97 -2.22 17.28
N ALA A 101 23.82 -3.38 17.91
CA ALA A 101 23.27 -4.57 17.26
C ALA A 101 22.50 -5.42 18.28
N ALA A 102 21.32 -4.96 18.68
CA ALA A 102 20.21 -5.75 19.23
C ALA A 102 19.13 -4.82 19.78
N SER A 103 18.33 -4.24 18.90
CA SER A 103 17.00 -3.72 19.27
C SER A 103 16.01 -4.04 18.15
N THR A 104 15.95 -5.31 17.75
CA THR A 104 14.79 -5.84 17.05
C THR A 104 13.74 -6.12 18.12
N ALA A 105 13.13 -5.05 18.64
CA ALA A 105 11.91 -5.17 19.40
C ALA A 105 10.86 -5.70 18.42
N SER A 106 10.58 -6.99 18.55
CA SER A 106 9.51 -7.69 17.85
C SER A 106 8.22 -6.85 17.97
N SER A 107 7.74 -6.36 16.83
CA SER A 107 6.32 -6.01 16.68
C SER A 107 5.52 -7.23 17.15
N GLY A 108 4.85 -7.08 18.29
CA GLY A 108 4.04 -8.16 18.85
C GLY A 108 2.96 -8.54 17.83
N PHE A 109 2.93 -9.82 17.46
CA PHE A 109 2.01 -10.45 16.51
C PHE A 109 2.25 -10.18 15.02
N SER A 110 3.48 -10.40 14.56
CA SER A 110 3.69 -10.91 13.20
C SER A 110 4.30 -12.31 13.29
N ASP A 111 3.64 -13.28 12.66
CA ASP A 111 4.27 -14.54 12.26
C ASP A 111 5.62 -14.18 11.60
N PRO A 112 6.77 -14.80 11.93
CA PRO A 112 8.03 -14.50 11.25
C PRO A 112 7.96 -14.67 9.73
N PHE A 113 6.89 -15.31 9.22
CA PHE A 113 6.54 -15.37 7.80
C PHE A 113 5.64 -14.23 7.29
N GLU A 114 5.03 -13.37 8.11
CA GLU A 114 4.17 -12.24 7.67
C GLU A 114 4.94 -11.19 6.86
N SER A 115 6.19 -10.88 7.25
CA SER A 115 7.04 -9.88 6.58
C SER A 115 7.66 -10.37 5.27
N LEU A 116 7.46 -11.65 4.91
CA LEU A 116 8.01 -12.31 3.72
C LEU A 116 6.91 -12.88 2.79
N LYS A 117 5.69 -12.33 2.85
CA LYS A 117 4.57 -12.75 1.98
C LYS A 117 4.53 -11.90 0.72
N TRP A 118 5.14 -12.37 -0.37
CA TRP A 118 4.99 -11.69 -1.66
C TRP A 118 3.65 -12.06 -2.29
N LYS A 119 2.71 -11.13 -2.23
CA LYS A 119 1.45 -11.23 -2.97
C LYS A 119 1.75 -11.00 -4.45
N ILE A 120 1.52 -12.01 -5.27
CA ILE A 120 1.79 -12.00 -6.71
C ILE A 120 0.61 -12.55 -7.52
N GLY A 121 0.62 -12.27 -8.82
CA GLY A 121 -0.14 -12.98 -9.84
C GLY A 121 0.81 -13.62 -10.85
N LEU A 122 0.44 -14.81 -11.34
CA LEU A 122 1.18 -15.52 -12.39
C LEU A 122 0.36 -15.48 -13.67
N ARG A 123 0.88 -14.81 -14.70
CA ARG A 123 0.20 -14.58 -15.98
C ARG A 123 0.86 -15.42 -17.08
N ASN A 124 0.07 -16.20 -17.82
CA ASN A 124 0.60 -17.01 -18.93
C ASN A 124 0.78 -16.17 -20.22
N ALA A 125 1.27 -16.80 -21.29
CA ALA A 125 1.48 -16.17 -22.59
C ALA A 125 0.18 -15.63 -23.25
N SER A 126 -0.98 -16.23 -22.97
CA SER A 126 -2.30 -15.74 -23.43
C SER A 126 -2.78 -14.51 -22.66
N GLY A 127 -2.00 -14.05 -21.68
CA GLY A 127 -2.33 -12.90 -20.84
C GLY A 127 -3.35 -13.20 -19.74
N ARG A 128 -3.56 -14.47 -19.39
CA ARG A 128 -4.49 -14.92 -18.35
C ARG A 128 -3.76 -15.34 -17.08
N TYR A 129 -4.40 -15.12 -15.94
CA TYR A 129 -3.82 -15.38 -14.62
C TYR A 129 -4.21 -16.76 -14.08
N LEU A 130 -3.23 -17.41 -13.43
CA LEU A 130 -3.47 -18.58 -12.58
C LEU A 130 -4.48 -18.20 -11.48
N THR A 131 -5.59 -18.93 -11.44
CA THR A 131 -6.77 -18.62 -10.65
C THR A 131 -7.11 -19.80 -9.75
N ALA A 132 -7.34 -19.52 -8.47
CA ALA A 132 -7.96 -20.46 -7.54
C ALA A 132 -9.45 -20.15 -7.42
N GLU A 133 -10.31 -21.13 -7.72
CA GLU A 133 -11.76 -20.96 -7.58
C GLU A 133 -12.20 -21.13 -6.12
N PRO A 134 -13.22 -20.37 -5.66
CA PRO A 134 -13.69 -20.41 -4.28
C PRO A 134 -14.29 -21.76 -3.87
N PHE A 135 -14.74 -22.56 -4.84
CA PHE A 135 -15.41 -23.83 -4.59
C PHE A 135 -14.70 -24.98 -5.32
N GLY A 136 -14.66 -26.14 -4.66
CA GLY A 136 -14.16 -27.38 -5.25
C GLY A 136 -12.64 -27.47 -5.42
N TYR A 137 -11.87 -26.53 -4.85
CA TYR A 137 -10.40 -26.48 -4.94
C TYR A 137 -9.86 -26.51 -6.38
N LYS A 138 -10.68 -26.08 -7.35
CA LYS A 138 -10.34 -26.09 -8.77
C LYS A 138 -9.39 -24.95 -9.10
N LEU A 139 -8.49 -25.23 -10.03
CA LEU A 139 -7.57 -24.27 -10.59
C LEU A 139 -7.84 -24.10 -12.08
N ASN A 140 -7.61 -22.89 -12.58
CA ASN A 140 -7.67 -22.59 -14.01
C ASN A 140 -6.76 -21.40 -14.34
N VAL A 141 -6.65 -21.07 -15.62
CA VAL A 141 -5.88 -19.96 -16.16
C VAL A 141 -6.79 -19.13 -17.07
N SER A 142 -7.91 -18.64 -16.52
CA SER A 142 -8.94 -17.90 -17.27
C SER A 142 -9.06 -16.41 -16.90
N GLY A 143 -8.53 -16.02 -15.73
CA GLY A 143 -8.67 -14.65 -15.20
C GLY A 143 -7.99 -13.61 -16.09
N SER A 144 -8.71 -12.57 -16.52
CA SER A 144 -8.18 -11.47 -17.35
C SER A 144 -7.55 -10.34 -16.53
N ALA A 145 -7.77 -10.31 -15.22
CA ALA A 145 -7.31 -9.26 -14.32
C ALA A 145 -6.82 -9.86 -12.99
N LEU A 146 -5.84 -9.20 -12.38
CA LEU A 146 -5.29 -9.60 -11.09
C LEU A 146 -6.22 -9.13 -9.95
N ARG A 147 -7.12 -10.01 -9.51
CA ARG A 147 -8.00 -9.81 -8.35
C ARG A 147 -7.71 -10.87 -7.29
N GLN A 148 -8.49 -10.88 -6.21
CA GLN A 148 -8.33 -11.80 -5.08
C GLN A 148 -8.14 -13.28 -5.50
N ARG A 149 -8.91 -13.78 -6.47
CA ARG A 149 -8.81 -15.18 -6.93
C ARG A 149 -7.52 -15.49 -7.70
N GLN A 150 -6.91 -14.47 -8.28
CA GLN A 150 -5.64 -14.52 -9.02
C GLN A 150 -4.43 -14.19 -8.14
N THR A 151 -4.66 -13.75 -6.91
CA THR A 151 -3.61 -13.43 -5.94
C THR A 151 -3.12 -14.70 -5.25
N TRP A 152 -1.81 -14.92 -5.35
CA TRP A 152 -1.07 -15.96 -4.67
C TRP A 152 -0.07 -15.32 -3.72
N VAL A 153 0.11 -15.90 -2.54
CA VAL A 153 1.18 -15.56 -1.62
C VAL A 153 2.32 -16.53 -1.85
N ALA A 154 3.42 -16.04 -2.43
CA ALA A 154 4.66 -16.80 -2.52
C ALA A 154 5.34 -16.79 -1.14
N VAL A 155 5.52 -17.98 -0.56
CA VAL A 155 6.14 -18.18 0.76
C VAL A 155 7.44 -18.94 0.56
N PRO A 156 8.59 -18.37 0.95
CA PRO A 156 9.87 -19.07 0.82
C PRO A 156 10.02 -20.17 1.87
N ASP A 157 10.60 -21.30 1.46
CA ASP A 157 11.11 -22.29 2.41
C ASP A 157 12.38 -21.73 3.08
N PRO A 158 12.46 -21.71 4.43
CA PRO A 158 13.61 -21.14 5.11
C PRO A 158 14.88 -22.01 4.98
N ALA A 159 14.73 -23.30 4.65
CA ALA A 159 15.82 -24.27 4.58
C ALA A 159 16.18 -24.68 3.15
N ARG A 160 15.32 -24.41 2.17
CA ARG A 160 15.47 -24.86 0.78
C ARG A 160 15.26 -23.71 -0.19
N GLU A 161 15.92 -23.79 -1.34
CA GLU A 161 15.68 -22.85 -2.44
C GLU A 161 14.39 -23.19 -3.19
N CYS A 162 13.25 -23.15 -2.49
CA CYS A 162 11.94 -23.34 -3.10
C CYS A 162 10.86 -22.44 -2.50
N LEU A 163 9.80 -22.23 -3.26
CA LEU A 163 8.63 -21.47 -2.87
C LEU A 163 7.42 -22.39 -2.72
N TYR A 164 6.53 -22.00 -1.82
CA TYR A 164 5.16 -22.47 -1.74
C TYR A 164 4.24 -21.35 -2.25
N PHE A 165 3.19 -21.70 -3.00
CA PHE A 165 2.21 -20.72 -3.48
C PHE A 165 0.88 -20.93 -2.78
N LYS A 166 0.51 -20.00 -1.89
CA LYS A 166 -0.72 -20.05 -1.10
C LYS A 166 -1.80 -19.17 -1.72
N SER A 167 -2.95 -19.74 -2.05
CA SER A 167 -4.11 -19.02 -2.59
C SER A 167 -4.80 -18.14 -1.54
N HIS A 168 -5.70 -17.27 -2.00
CA HIS A 168 -6.57 -16.45 -1.13
C HIS A 168 -7.46 -17.26 -0.15
N LEU A 169 -7.68 -18.55 -0.42
CA LEU A 169 -8.40 -19.47 0.47
C LEU A 169 -7.51 -20.05 1.58
N GLY A 170 -6.25 -19.65 1.61
CA GLY A 170 -5.26 -20.18 2.53
C GLY A 170 -4.79 -21.59 2.20
N ARG A 171 -4.96 -22.04 0.96
CA ARG A 171 -4.55 -23.37 0.48
C ARG A 171 -3.33 -23.30 -0.43
N PHE A 172 -2.51 -24.35 -0.45
CA PHE A 172 -1.27 -24.38 -1.22
C PHE A 172 -1.47 -25.05 -2.58
N LEU A 173 -0.85 -24.48 -3.62
CA LEU A 173 -0.68 -25.12 -4.92
C LEU A 173 0.15 -26.39 -4.74
N SER A 174 -0.31 -27.50 -5.31
CA SER A 174 0.35 -28.80 -5.25
C SER A 174 0.38 -29.46 -6.63
N ALA A 175 1.40 -30.27 -6.89
CA ALA A 175 1.51 -31.11 -8.08
C ALA A 175 1.90 -32.54 -7.67
N ASP A 176 1.14 -33.53 -8.12
CA ASP A 176 1.41 -34.96 -7.85
C ASP A 176 2.32 -35.62 -8.91
N ALA A 177 2.59 -36.91 -8.74
CA ALA A 177 3.46 -37.70 -9.63
C ALA A 177 2.91 -37.85 -11.06
N ASP A 178 1.59 -37.79 -11.23
CA ASP A 178 0.90 -37.89 -12.52
C ASP A 178 0.76 -36.51 -13.20
N GLY A 179 1.21 -35.45 -12.52
CA GLY A 179 1.16 -34.07 -13.00
C GLY A 179 -0.21 -33.41 -12.81
N ASN A 180 -1.10 -33.97 -12.01
CA ASN A 180 -2.34 -33.30 -11.64
C ASN A 180 -2.03 -32.18 -10.65
N VAL A 181 -2.74 -31.06 -10.80
CA VAL A 181 -2.54 -29.87 -9.98
C VAL A 181 -3.77 -29.64 -9.10
N ALA A 182 -3.55 -29.36 -7.83
CA ALA A 182 -4.62 -29.08 -6.88
C ALA A 182 -4.28 -27.88 -5.97
N CYS A 183 -5.29 -27.39 -5.25
CA CYS A 183 -5.12 -26.35 -4.23
C CYS A 183 -5.99 -26.64 -2.99
N SER A 184 -5.82 -27.83 -2.42
CA SER A 184 -6.67 -28.33 -1.32
C SER A 184 -5.95 -28.38 0.03
N ARG A 185 -4.60 -28.43 0.06
CA ARG A 185 -3.83 -28.55 1.30
C ARG A 185 -3.75 -27.22 2.04
N ASP A 186 -3.95 -27.25 3.35
CA ASP A 186 -3.83 -26.09 4.25
C ASP A 186 -2.44 -25.96 4.89
N LYS A 187 -1.57 -26.96 4.68
CA LYS A 187 -0.18 -27.00 5.13
C LYS A 187 0.75 -27.38 3.96
N PRO A 188 1.96 -26.81 3.91
CA PRO A 188 2.95 -27.16 2.88
C PRO A 188 3.52 -28.56 3.11
N GLY A 189 3.68 -29.33 2.03
CA GLY A 189 4.30 -30.65 1.99
C GLY A 189 5.35 -30.76 0.90
N VAL A 190 5.64 -31.98 0.44
CA VAL A 190 6.65 -32.23 -0.61
C VAL A 190 6.13 -31.89 -2.01
N GLU A 191 4.81 -32.04 -2.23
CA GLU A 191 4.14 -31.80 -3.52
C GLU A 191 3.84 -30.32 -3.76
N GLU A 192 3.91 -29.49 -2.73
CA GLU A 192 3.68 -28.05 -2.77
C GLU A 192 4.95 -27.23 -3.02
N ARG A 193 6.11 -27.90 -3.19
CA ARG A 193 7.41 -27.24 -3.38
C ARG A 193 7.65 -26.97 -4.86
N PHE A 194 7.86 -25.70 -5.18
CA PHE A 194 8.19 -25.27 -6.54
C PHE A 194 9.51 -24.50 -6.56
N LEU A 195 10.37 -24.86 -7.52
CA LEU A 195 11.51 -24.05 -7.92
C LEU A 195 11.05 -23.01 -8.95
N VAL A 196 11.50 -21.77 -8.81
CA VAL A 196 11.32 -20.74 -9.84
C VAL A 196 12.58 -20.64 -10.67
N GLU A 197 12.49 -21.11 -11.92
CA GLU A 197 13.56 -20.99 -12.91
C GLU A 197 13.35 -19.75 -13.79
N ARG A 198 14.44 -19.10 -14.20
CA ARG A 198 14.42 -17.90 -15.05
C ARG A 198 14.78 -18.24 -16.48
N HIS A 199 14.12 -17.59 -17.44
CA HIS A 199 14.54 -17.71 -18.83
C HIS A 199 15.90 -17.02 -19.04
N GLY A 200 16.86 -17.74 -19.62
CA GLY A 200 18.26 -17.30 -19.72
C GLY A 200 18.47 -16.01 -20.53
N ARG A 201 17.57 -15.68 -21.45
CA ARG A 201 17.62 -14.44 -22.28
C ARG A 201 16.56 -13.41 -21.92
N ASP A 202 15.57 -13.78 -21.11
CA ASP A 202 14.43 -12.91 -20.81
C ASP A 202 14.11 -13.01 -19.30
N ALA A 203 14.68 -12.10 -18.53
CA ALA A 203 14.55 -12.11 -17.07
C ALA A 203 13.10 -11.91 -16.57
N ARG A 204 12.18 -11.51 -17.46
CA ARG A 204 10.74 -11.33 -17.16
C ARG A 204 10.01 -12.65 -17.00
N LEU A 205 10.52 -13.72 -17.60
CA LEU A 205 9.84 -15.01 -17.69
C LEU A 205 10.31 -15.98 -16.61
N TRP A 206 9.31 -16.59 -15.97
CA TRP A 206 9.44 -17.51 -14.84
C TRP A 206 8.88 -18.86 -15.27
N ALA A 207 9.54 -19.94 -14.88
CA ALA A 207 8.99 -21.28 -14.97
C ALA A 207 8.89 -21.89 -13.57
N LEU A 208 7.72 -22.43 -13.24
CA LEU A 208 7.48 -23.10 -11.97
C LEU A 208 7.70 -24.59 -12.17
N ARG A 209 8.74 -25.14 -11.56
CA ARG A 209 9.09 -26.55 -11.63
C ARG A 209 8.78 -27.23 -10.30
N SER A 210 8.01 -28.32 -10.32
CA SER A 210 7.83 -29.16 -9.14
C SER A 210 9.19 -29.65 -8.66
N LEU A 211 9.55 -29.35 -7.41
CA LEU A 211 10.84 -29.75 -6.86
C LEU A 211 10.93 -31.27 -6.70
N GLN A 212 9.80 -31.92 -6.39
CA GLN A 212 9.74 -33.35 -6.15
C GLN A 212 9.78 -34.16 -7.45
N PHE A 213 9.03 -33.73 -8.48
CA PHE A 213 8.82 -34.51 -9.71
C PHE A 213 9.56 -33.96 -10.93
N GLY A 214 10.07 -32.73 -10.86
CA GLY A 214 10.90 -32.13 -11.91
C GLY A 214 10.16 -31.64 -13.15
N TYR A 215 8.83 -31.70 -13.18
CA TYR A 215 7.99 -31.20 -14.28
C TYR A 215 7.59 -29.73 -14.08
N TYR A 216 7.22 -29.07 -15.18
CA TYR A 216 6.83 -27.66 -15.18
C TYR A 216 5.31 -27.49 -15.16
N LEU A 217 4.86 -26.50 -14.36
CA LEU A 217 3.47 -26.05 -14.33
C LEU A 217 3.14 -25.32 -15.63
N ALA A 218 2.14 -25.83 -16.35
CA ALA A 218 1.68 -25.29 -17.62
C ALA A 218 0.16 -25.38 -17.69
N GLY A 219 -0.47 -24.46 -18.41
CA GLY A 219 -1.91 -24.55 -18.63
C GLY A 219 -2.51 -23.34 -19.30
N GLU A 220 -3.69 -23.58 -19.86
CA GLU A 220 -4.56 -22.59 -20.46
C GLU A 220 -6.00 -22.97 -20.14
N GLU A 221 -6.83 -21.97 -19.82
CA GLU A 221 -8.22 -22.19 -19.42
C GLU A 221 -8.31 -23.22 -18.27
N ASP A 222 -9.07 -24.29 -18.42
CA ASP A 222 -9.26 -25.34 -17.42
C ASP A 222 -8.21 -26.46 -17.46
N ARG A 223 -7.29 -26.43 -18.43
CA ARG A 223 -6.29 -27.49 -18.67
C ARG A 223 -4.96 -27.21 -17.95
N LEU A 224 -5.01 -27.00 -16.65
CA LEU A 224 -3.82 -26.81 -15.81
C LEU A 224 -3.20 -28.17 -15.42
N HIS A 225 -1.90 -28.32 -15.66
CA HIS A 225 -1.15 -29.53 -15.32
C HIS A 225 0.29 -29.18 -14.93
N CYS A 226 0.99 -30.08 -14.25
CA CYS A 226 2.41 -29.98 -13.93
C CYS A 226 3.14 -31.23 -14.43
N PHE A 227 3.09 -31.42 -15.75
CA PHE A 227 3.69 -32.57 -16.45
C PHE A 227 4.53 -32.16 -17.67
N ALA A 228 4.67 -30.86 -17.91
CA ALA A 228 5.47 -30.37 -19.02
C ALA A 228 6.95 -30.68 -18.78
N LYS A 229 7.62 -31.25 -19.80
CA LYS A 229 9.05 -31.60 -19.75
C LYS A 229 9.97 -30.42 -20.05
N SER A 230 9.43 -29.36 -20.66
CA SER A 230 10.13 -28.11 -20.94
C SER A 230 9.47 -26.96 -20.18
N PRO A 231 10.24 -25.90 -19.85
CA PRO A 231 9.70 -24.71 -19.19
C PRO A 231 8.48 -24.12 -19.90
N ALA A 232 7.39 -23.95 -19.15
CA ALA A 232 6.27 -23.10 -19.54
C ALA A 232 6.42 -21.74 -18.85
N TRP A 233 6.35 -20.67 -19.64
CA TRP A 233 6.72 -19.34 -19.18
C TRP A 233 5.53 -18.54 -18.66
N TRP A 234 5.74 -17.99 -17.47
CA TRP A 234 4.82 -17.12 -16.75
C TRP A 234 5.48 -15.77 -16.53
N THR A 235 4.67 -14.72 -16.48
CA THR A 235 5.08 -13.40 -16.04
C THR A 235 4.57 -13.18 -14.62
N CYS A 236 5.44 -12.73 -13.72
CA CYS A 236 5.08 -12.42 -12.35
C CYS A 236 4.67 -10.94 -12.22
N HIS A 237 3.52 -10.73 -11.60
CA HIS A 237 2.93 -9.41 -11.33
C HIS A 237 2.79 -9.24 -9.82
N LEU A 238 3.16 -8.10 -9.25
CA LEU A 238 2.89 -7.78 -7.85
C LEU A 238 1.38 -7.58 -7.65
N ALA A 239 0.85 -8.11 -6.54
CA ALA A 239 -0.55 -8.01 -6.16
C ALA A 239 -0.76 -7.19 -4.87
N LEU A 240 0.26 -6.45 -4.43
CA LEU A 240 0.19 -5.48 -3.33
C LEU A 240 -0.30 -4.12 -3.82
N HIS A 241 -0.68 -3.24 -2.88
CA HIS A 241 -0.86 -1.83 -3.21
C HIS A 241 0.49 -1.26 -3.68
N PRO A 242 0.56 -0.48 -4.77
CA PRO A 242 1.86 -0.10 -5.36
C PRO A 242 2.64 0.90 -4.51
N GLN A 243 1.98 1.58 -3.57
CA GLN A 243 2.61 2.56 -2.67
C GLN A 243 3.12 1.87 -1.40
N VAL A 244 4.44 1.77 -1.28
CA VAL A 244 5.14 0.94 -0.29
C VAL A 244 6.32 1.67 0.34
N HIS A 245 6.84 1.05 1.39
CA HIS A 245 8.20 1.26 1.85
C HIS A 245 9.09 0.11 1.38
N VAL A 246 10.30 0.43 0.93
CA VAL A 246 11.27 -0.55 0.43
C VAL A 246 12.45 -0.59 1.40
N LYS A 247 12.67 -1.73 2.05
CA LYS A 247 13.72 -1.92 3.04
C LYS A 247 14.82 -2.82 2.50
N ASN A 248 16.07 -2.38 2.56
CA ASN A 248 17.21 -3.24 2.25
C ASN A 248 17.44 -4.24 3.39
N LEU A 249 17.58 -5.53 3.06
CA LEU A 249 17.67 -6.62 4.02
C LEU A 249 18.99 -6.61 4.81
N ASN A 250 20.11 -6.29 4.14
CA ASN A 250 21.41 -6.25 4.80
C ASN A 250 21.57 -5.01 5.68
N ARG A 251 21.28 -3.83 5.13
CA ARG A 251 21.42 -2.55 5.85
C ARG A 251 20.38 -2.39 6.95
N GLY A 252 19.20 -3.01 6.81
CA GLY A 252 18.08 -2.77 7.71
C GLY A 252 17.64 -1.30 7.67
N ARG A 253 17.72 -0.69 6.49
CA ARG A 253 17.39 0.72 6.21
C ARG A 253 16.38 0.82 5.07
N TYR A 254 15.66 1.93 5.01
CA TYR A 254 14.61 2.17 4.05
C TYR A 254 15.06 3.11 2.94
N LEU A 255 14.59 2.85 1.72
CA LEU A 255 14.73 3.77 0.61
C LEU A 255 13.95 5.06 0.90
N ARG A 256 14.56 6.19 0.56
CA ARG A 256 13.91 7.51 0.55
C ARG A 256 14.44 8.39 -0.57
N LEU A 257 13.61 9.33 -1.02
CA LEU A 257 14.05 10.47 -1.80
C LEU A 257 14.89 11.39 -0.92
N ASP A 258 15.99 11.87 -1.49
CA ASP A 258 16.78 12.92 -0.90
C ASP A 258 16.14 14.28 -1.17
N VAL A 259 15.66 14.92 -0.11
CA VAL A 259 14.88 16.17 -0.17
C VAL A 259 15.48 17.26 0.71
N ASP A 260 16.54 16.96 1.45
CA ASP A 260 17.14 17.86 2.43
C ASP A 260 18.07 18.84 1.69
N GLU A 261 17.64 20.10 1.53
CA GLU A 261 18.47 21.19 0.96
C GLU A 261 19.61 21.60 1.92
N ASP A 262 19.54 21.21 3.20
CA ASP A 262 20.54 21.52 4.23
C ASP A 262 21.70 20.50 4.29
N ASP A 263 21.54 19.34 3.65
CA ASP A 263 22.63 18.40 3.42
C ASP A 263 23.34 18.84 2.13
N GLU A 264 24.21 19.87 2.24
CA GLU A 264 25.36 20.05 1.35
C GLU A 264 26.31 18.84 1.51
N THR A 265 25.82 17.62 1.28
CA THR A 265 26.63 16.42 1.25
C THR A 265 27.18 16.26 -0.14
N ASP A 266 28.48 16.55 -0.30
CA ASP A 266 29.49 15.95 -1.17
C ASP A 266 29.01 15.03 -2.33
N ALA A 267 28.02 15.46 -3.11
CA ALA A 267 27.57 14.79 -4.33
C ALA A 267 28.62 14.87 -5.47
N ALA A 268 29.81 15.40 -5.16
CA ALA A 268 30.94 15.57 -6.06
C ALA A 268 31.75 14.29 -6.32
N GLU A 269 31.50 13.18 -5.62
CA GLU A 269 32.24 11.92 -5.86
C GLU A 269 31.50 10.88 -6.72
N ALA A 270 30.51 11.30 -7.52
CA ALA A 270 30.05 10.49 -8.64
C ALA A 270 31.06 10.59 -9.80
N GLU A 271 32.26 10.02 -9.62
CA GLU A 271 33.24 9.91 -10.69
C GLU A 271 32.69 9.15 -11.91
N GLY A 272 32.88 9.75 -13.09
CA GLY A 272 33.09 9.06 -14.36
C GLY A 272 31.89 8.35 -14.99
N ASP A 273 31.11 9.09 -15.78
CA ASP A 273 30.51 8.51 -16.99
C ASP A 273 30.35 9.66 -18.01
N GLU A 274 31.33 9.80 -18.91
CA GLU A 274 31.40 10.85 -19.94
C GLU A 274 30.40 10.63 -21.11
N ASP A 275 29.52 9.62 -21.03
CA ASP A 275 28.74 9.16 -22.18
C ASP A 275 27.21 9.22 -21.96
N ALA A 276 26.70 10.43 -21.68
CA ALA A 276 25.25 10.68 -21.68
C ALA A 276 24.92 12.07 -22.24
N GLY A 277 24.60 12.09 -23.54
CA GLY A 277 24.07 13.25 -24.26
C GLY A 277 22.84 13.88 -23.61
N GLY A 278 22.71 15.19 -23.81
CA GLY A 278 21.77 16.07 -23.12
C GLY A 278 20.31 15.66 -23.18
N GLY A 279 19.75 15.30 -22.03
CA GLY A 279 18.32 15.27 -21.73
C GLY A 279 18.13 15.78 -20.31
N GLY A 280 17.17 16.71 -20.11
CA GLY A 280 17.02 17.51 -18.89
C GLY A 280 17.15 16.74 -17.57
N TYR A 281 18.26 16.99 -16.87
CA TYR A 281 18.60 16.37 -15.59
C TYR A 281 17.93 17.12 -14.44
N SER A 282 17.21 16.42 -13.56
CA SER A 282 16.84 16.98 -12.25
C SER A 282 18.09 17.04 -11.38
N GLY A 283 18.57 18.25 -11.07
CA GLY A 283 19.80 18.47 -10.30
C GLY A 283 19.81 17.71 -8.96
N GLY A 284 20.94 17.09 -8.63
CA GLY A 284 21.35 16.64 -7.28
C GLY A 284 20.57 15.50 -6.61
N ARG A 285 19.28 15.28 -6.92
CA ARG A 285 18.42 14.37 -6.15
C ARG A 285 18.69 12.89 -6.44
N GLN A 286 18.69 12.08 -5.39
CA GLN A 286 18.99 10.64 -5.43
C GLN A 286 18.03 9.85 -4.53
N LEU A 287 17.97 8.53 -4.73
CA LEU A 287 17.37 7.62 -3.76
C LEU A 287 18.45 7.07 -2.82
N LEU A 288 18.31 7.35 -1.53
CA LEU A 288 19.21 6.92 -0.47
C LEU A 288 18.60 5.77 0.34
N CYS A 289 19.42 5.03 1.08
CA CYS A 289 18.98 3.90 1.91
C CYS A 289 19.72 3.90 3.26
N ASP A 290 19.41 4.91 4.07
CA ASP A 290 20.12 5.29 5.28
C ASP A 290 19.21 5.39 6.52
N ARG A 291 17.90 5.55 6.36
CA ARG A 291 16.97 5.74 7.49
C ARG A 291 16.51 4.43 8.10
N CYS A 292 16.47 4.36 9.44
CA CYS A 292 15.99 3.20 10.20
C CYS A 292 14.49 3.01 10.10
N ASN A 293 13.75 4.11 9.93
CA ASN A 293 12.29 4.16 9.89
C ASN A 293 11.86 4.88 8.60
N PRO A 294 10.81 4.42 7.91
CA PRO A 294 10.33 5.04 6.68
C PRO A 294 9.44 6.25 7.01
N TRP A 295 10.05 7.37 7.39
CA TRP A 295 9.34 8.56 7.88
C TRP A 295 9.22 9.64 6.81
N GLY A 296 8.10 10.38 6.86
CA GLY A 296 7.82 11.49 5.97
C GLY A 296 7.43 11.08 4.54
N PRO A 297 7.08 12.07 3.69
CA PRO A 297 6.70 11.82 2.30
C PRO A 297 7.84 11.25 1.46
N GLY A 298 9.10 11.57 1.76
CA GLY A 298 10.27 11.09 1.01
C GLY A 298 10.46 9.57 1.06
N ALA A 299 9.94 8.89 2.09
CA ALA A 299 10.01 7.43 2.21
C ALA A 299 8.94 6.69 1.38
N LEU A 300 8.01 7.42 0.74
CA LEU A 300 6.99 6.84 -0.12
C LEU A 300 7.60 6.41 -1.46
N ILE A 301 7.56 5.12 -1.76
CA ILE A 301 7.96 4.58 -3.05
C ILE A 301 6.73 4.02 -3.75
N THR A 302 6.55 4.35 -5.03
CA THR A 302 5.47 3.79 -5.86
C THR A 302 6.06 2.84 -6.90
N LEU A 303 5.68 1.56 -6.86
CA LEU A 303 6.15 0.53 -7.78
C LEU A 303 5.28 0.46 -9.04
N GLN A 304 5.67 1.18 -10.09
CA GLN A 304 4.95 1.26 -11.36
C GLN A 304 5.11 0.01 -12.21
N GLN A 305 4.19 -0.94 -12.03
CA GLN A 305 4.18 -2.21 -12.75
C GLN A 305 3.74 -2.07 -14.21
N GLN A 306 4.47 -2.72 -15.11
CA GLN A 306 4.19 -2.81 -16.54
C GLN A 306 3.45 -4.11 -16.90
N PRO A 307 2.74 -4.15 -18.04
CA PRO A 307 2.04 -5.36 -18.51
C PRO A 307 2.96 -6.58 -18.67
N ASP A 308 4.24 -6.37 -18.96
CA ASP A 308 5.26 -7.41 -19.13
C ASP A 308 5.91 -7.87 -17.80
N GLY A 309 5.40 -7.41 -16.65
CA GLY A 309 5.83 -7.82 -15.31
C GLY A 309 7.04 -7.07 -14.76
N ARG A 310 7.66 -6.18 -15.54
CA ARG A 310 8.68 -5.27 -15.03
C ARG A 310 8.06 -4.19 -14.18
N VAL A 311 8.87 -3.58 -13.32
CA VAL A 311 8.46 -2.48 -12.45
C VAL A 311 9.43 -1.30 -12.61
N ALA A 312 8.90 -0.08 -12.58
CA ALA A 312 9.70 1.11 -12.35
C ALA A 312 9.57 1.54 -10.89
N ILE A 313 10.66 2.03 -10.31
CA ILE A 313 10.69 2.50 -8.92
C ILE A 313 10.54 4.02 -8.97
N ARG A 314 9.38 4.53 -8.54
CA ARG A 314 9.04 5.95 -8.55
C ARG A 314 9.17 6.55 -7.16
N ALA A 315 9.92 7.64 -7.06
CA ALA A 315 10.07 8.43 -5.84
C ALA A 315 8.83 9.29 -5.55
N SER A 316 8.77 9.89 -4.36
CA SER A 316 7.63 10.70 -3.91
C SER A 316 7.39 11.98 -4.72
N ASP A 317 8.41 12.49 -5.41
CA ASP A 317 8.31 13.65 -6.32
C ASP A 317 7.89 13.26 -7.76
N GLY A 318 7.66 11.97 -8.01
CA GLY A 318 7.23 11.45 -9.29
C GLY A 318 8.36 11.04 -10.24
N SER A 319 9.62 11.28 -9.85
CA SER A 319 10.79 10.85 -10.63
C SER A 319 11.00 9.34 -10.56
N LEU A 320 11.61 8.77 -11.60
CA LEU A 320 11.91 7.34 -11.73
C LEU A 320 13.39 7.07 -11.52
N LEU A 321 13.70 5.99 -10.81
CA LEU A 321 15.06 5.50 -10.65
C LEU A 321 15.57 4.84 -11.93
N ALA A 322 16.68 5.36 -12.46
CA ALA A 322 17.44 4.71 -13.51
C ALA A 322 18.49 3.74 -12.93
N SER A 323 18.91 2.76 -13.72
CA SER A 323 19.85 1.71 -13.31
C SER A 323 21.23 2.23 -12.87
N ASN A 324 21.62 3.43 -13.31
CA ASN A 324 22.85 4.11 -12.88
C ASN A 324 22.73 4.86 -11.54
N GLY A 325 21.54 4.94 -10.96
CA GLY A 325 21.26 5.62 -9.69
C GLY A 325 20.73 7.04 -9.81
N ARG A 326 20.61 7.58 -11.03
CA ARG A 326 20.01 8.91 -11.26
C ARG A 326 18.49 8.83 -11.26
N LEU A 327 17.86 9.95 -10.93
CA LEU A 327 16.41 10.16 -11.05
C LEU A 327 16.07 10.87 -12.37
N VAL A 328 15.01 10.42 -13.04
CA VAL A 328 14.52 10.99 -14.31
C VAL A 328 13.03 11.37 -14.21
N ALA A 329 12.60 12.42 -14.92
CA ALA A 329 11.34 13.11 -14.64
C ALA A 329 10.04 12.26 -14.78
N SER A 330 9.99 11.28 -15.69
CA SER A 330 8.92 10.25 -15.73
C SER A 330 9.03 9.26 -16.90
N GLU A 331 10.12 9.30 -17.68
CA GLU A 331 10.22 8.49 -18.89
C GLU A 331 10.54 7.03 -18.57
N LEU A 332 9.60 6.15 -18.93
CA LEU A 332 9.83 4.70 -18.91
C LEU A 332 10.80 4.34 -20.03
N SER A 333 11.87 3.64 -19.67
CA SER A 333 12.89 3.15 -20.60
C SER A 333 13.48 1.85 -20.07
N GLU A 334 14.28 1.18 -20.89
CA GLU A 334 15.04 -0.01 -20.48
C GLU A 334 16.00 0.24 -19.30
N ARG A 335 16.31 1.51 -18.99
CA ARG A 335 17.13 1.89 -17.83
C ARG A 335 16.32 2.08 -16.56
N THR A 336 15.02 2.34 -16.65
CA THR A 336 14.14 2.59 -15.48
C THR A 336 13.23 1.42 -15.15
N LEU A 337 13.31 0.34 -15.93
CA LEU A 337 12.51 -0.88 -15.77
C LEU A 337 13.34 -2.03 -15.21
N PHE A 338 12.84 -2.63 -14.14
CA PHE A 338 13.48 -3.74 -13.44
C PHE A 338 12.61 -5.00 -13.45
N CYS A 339 13.22 -6.16 -13.69
CA CYS A 339 12.59 -7.45 -13.49
C CYS A 339 12.61 -7.82 -12.00
N LEU A 340 11.51 -8.40 -11.52
CA LEU A 340 11.41 -8.88 -10.15
C LEU A 340 12.11 -10.24 -10.00
N ASP A 341 12.99 -10.39 -9.01
CA ASP A 341 13.58 -11.68 -8.65
C ASP A 341 13.29 -12.11 -7.20
N LEU A 342 12.48 -13.15 -7.02
CA LEU A 342 12.18 -13.70 -5.69
C LEU A 342 13.18 -14.80 -5.34
N ARG A 343 13.97 -14.57 -4.28
CA ARG A 343 14.93 -15.53 -3.75
C ARG A 343 14.34 -16.26 -2.56
N ALA A 344 14.49 -17.58 -2.56
CA ALA A 344 14.13 -18.48 -1.46
C ALA A 344 15.38 -19.09 -0.82
N GLY A 345 15.24 -19.67 0.37
CA GLY A 345 16.33 -20.24 1.15
C GLY A 345 16.77 -19.36 2.31
N PRO A 346 18.01 -19.54 2.84
CA PRO A 346 18.47 -18.90 4.07
C PRO A 346 18.43 -17.36 4.04
N SER A 347 18.63 -16.77 2.85
CA SER A 347 18.48 -15.34 2.59
C SER A 347 17.36 -15.14 1.57
N SER A 348 16.13 -15.12 2.06
CA SER A 348 14.94 -14.89 1.24
C SER A 348 14.63 -13.40 1.10
N GLY A 349 14.24 -12.96 -0.08
CA GLY A 349 14.02 -11.54 -0.38
C GLY A 349 13.59 -11.29 -1.82
N LEU A 350 13.16 -10.06 -2.11
CA LEU A 350 12.93 -9.56 -3.46
C LEU A 350 14.15 -8.81 -3.95
N ALA A 351 14.65 -9.11 -5.14
CA ALA A 351 15.67 -8.35 -5.84
C ALA A 351 15.08 -7.70 -7.10
N PHE A 352 15.72 -6.62 -7.55
CA PHE A 352 15.35 -5.90 -8.77
C PHE A 352 16.51 -6.00 -9.77
N ARG A 353 16.26 -6.56 -10.95
CA ARG A 353 17.28 -6.82 -11.98
C ARG A 353 17.09 -5.89 -13.18
N ASP A 354 18.13 -5.18 -13.60
CA ASP A 354 18.11 -4.36 -14.82
C ASP A 354 18.22 -5.19 -16.11
N SER A 355 18.13 -4.50 -17.24
CA SER A 355 18.27 -5.05 -18.60
C SER A 355 19.67 -5.61 -18.91
N ALA A 356 20.71 -5.13 -18.19
CA ALA A 356 22.07 -5.66 -18.29
C ALA A 356 22.32 -6.88 -17.38
N GLY A 357 21.28 -7.32 -16.65
CA GLY A 357 21.34 -8.47 -15.78
C GLY A 357 21.98 -8.20 -14.41
N ARG A 358 22.19 -6.94 -14.04
CA ARG A 358 22.69 -6.49 -12.73
C ARG A 358 21.55 -6.21 -11.78
N TYR A 359 21.82 -6.30 -10.48
CA TYR A 359 20.84 -6.13 -9.43
C TYR A 359 21.00 -4.78 -8.72
N LEU A 360 19.85 -4.26 -8.28
CA LEU A 360 19.75 -3.09 -7.42
C LEU A 360 20.42 -3.36 -6.07
N THR A 361 21.21 -2.41 -5.63
CA THR A 361 21.96 -2.44 -4.37
C THR A 361 22.11 -1.03 -3.82
N ASN A 362 22.66 -0.91 -2.62
CA ASN A 362 22.84 0.37 -1.92
C ASN A 362 24.33 0.60 -1.61
N VAL A 363 24.92 1.63 -2.22
CA VAL A 363 26.37 1.88 -2.21
C VAL A 363 26.73 3.06 -1.31
N GLY A 364 27.85 2.93 -0.59
CA GLY A 364 28.39 4.01 0.25
C GLY A 364 27.66 4.21 1.59
N ALA A 365 28.07 5.24 2.33
CA ALA A 365 27.58 5.52 3.67
C ALA A 365 26.08 5.84 3.68
N LEU A 366 25.63 6.69 2.76
CA LEU A 366 24.22 7.06 2.59
C LEU A 366 23.38 6.00 1.85
N GLY A 367 24.02 4.97 1.29
CA GLY A 367 23.33 3.88 0.60
C GLY A 367 22.68 4.31 -0.70
N LEU A 368 23.41 5.03 -1.55
CA LEU A 368 22.97 5.42 -2.89
C LEU A 368 22.43 4.20 -3.66
N THR A 369 21.17 4.29 -4.07
CA THR A 369 20.44 3.20 -4.71
C THR A 369 20.77 3.16 -6.20
N ARG A 370 21.41 2.09 -6.67
CA ARG A 370 21.74 1.86 -8.09
C ARG A 370 21.92 0.38 -8.38
N THR A 371 22.02 0.01 -9.65
CA THR A 371 22.42 -1.36 -10.01
C THR A 371 23.93 -1.49 -10.11
N LYS A 372 24.45 -2.65 -9.71
CA LYS A 372 25.91 -2.93 -9.72
C LYS A 372 26.25 -4.40 -9.94
N ASN A 373 25.77 -5.29 -9.09
CA ASN A 373 26.25 -6.67 -9.00
C ASN A 373 25.47 -7.62 -9.93
N SER A 374 26.11 -8.65 -10.50
CA SER A 374 25.44 -9.65 -11.36
C SER A 374 24.92 -10.88 -10.58
N THR A 375 25.21 -10.95 -9.28
CA THR A 375 24.75 -11.99 -8.36
C THR A 375 23.93 -11.36 -7.24
N VAL A 376 23.02 -12.14 -6.67
CA VAL A 376 22.16 -11.69 -5.56
C VAL A 376 22.76 -12.14 -4.25
N GLY A 377 23.32 -11.19 -3.50
CA GLY A 377 23.65 -11.35 -2.09
C GLY A 377 22.60 -10.69 -1.20
N ARG A 378 22.88 -10.61 0.10
CA ARG A 378 21.98 -9.98 1.08
C ARG A 378 21.81 -8.47 0.83
N ASP A 379 22.78 -7.82 0.20
CA ASP A 379 22.75 -6.41 -0.18
C ASP A 379 21.80 -6.10 -1.33
N GLU A 380 21.48 -7.08 -2.17
CA GLU A 380 20.56 -6.96 -3.31
C GLU A 380 19.12 -7.36 -2.96
N LEU A 381 18.87 -7.77 -1.71
CA LEU A 381 17.56 -8.21 -1.25
C LEU A 381 16.82 -7.10 -0.52
N TYR A 382 15.53 -6.99 -0.84
CA TYR A 382 14.61 -6.01 -0.30
C TYR A 382 13.35 -6.66 0.24
N VAL A 383 12.75 -5.99 1.22
CA VAL A 383 11.42 -6.28 1.77
C VAL A 383 10.51 -5.11 1.40
N LEU A 384 9.31 -5.44 0.93
CA LEU A 384 8.25 -4.47 0.67
C LEU A 384 7.30 -4.45 1.85
N GLU A 385 7.07 -3.26 2.40
CA GLU A 385 6.16 -3.05 3.52
C GLU A 385 5.04 -2.08 3.10
N ASP A 386 3.84 -2.28 3.64
CA ASP A 386 2.73 -1.36 3.40
C ASP A 386 3.10 0.05 3.91
N SER A 387 2.82 1.07 3.10
CA SER A 387 2.99 2.45 3.56
C SER A 387 1.79 2.88 4.40
N PHE A 388 1.93 2.90 5.72
CA PHE A 388 0.87 3.37 6.60
C PHE A 388 0.65 4.88 6.44
N PRO A 389 -0.58 5.40 6.62
CA PRO A 389 -0.82 6.84 6.69
C PRO A 389 0.02 7.48 7.81
N GLN A 390 0.74 8.55 7.47
CA GLN A 390 1.42 9.41 8.42
C GLN A 390 0.73 10.76 8.45
N VAL A 391 0.35 11.21 9.64
CA VAL A 391 -0.48 12.40 9.83
C VAL A 391 0.15 13.38 10.81
N ALA A 392 -0.14 14.66 10.62
CA ALA A 392 -0.09 15.64 11.70
C ALA A 392 -1.47 15.76 12.36
N VAL A 393 -1.49 15.99 13.68
CA VAL A 393 -2.73 16.11 14.46
C VAL A 393 -2.91 17.56 14.89
N GLN A 394 -3.83 18.28 14.24
CA GLN A 394 -4.12 19.68 14.54
C GLN A 394 -5.26 19.77 15.57
N ALA A 395 -5.02 20.51 16.67
CA ALA A 395 -6.04 20.78 17.69
C ALA A 395 -6.92 22.00 17.33
N PHE A 396 -7.94 22.27 18.14
CA PHE A 396 -8.87 23.39 17.97
C PHE A 396 -8.18 24.77 17.94
N ASN A 397 -7.04 24.91 18.63
CA ASN A 397 -6.23 26.13 18.67
C ASN A 397 -5.40 26.35 17.38
N GLY A 398 -5.56 25.50 16.37
CA GLY A 398 -4.84 25.57 15.09
C GLY A 398 -3.39 25.08 15.14
N ARG A 399 -2.92 24.59 16.29
CA ARG A 399 -1.55 24.09 16.49
C ARG A 399 -1.49 22.57 16.35
N TYR A 400 -0.31 22.05 16.06
CA TYR A 400 -0.05 20.62 15.90
C TYR A 400 0.48 20.00 17.18
N ALA A 401 -0.03 18.80 17.50
CA ALA A 401 0.49 17.92 18.54
C ALA A 401 1.96 17.58 18.25
N SER A 402 2.78 17.61 19.29
CA SER A 402 4.23 17.50 19.18
C SER A 402 4.83 16.78 20.38
N ILE A 403 5.92 16.04 20.13
CA ILE A 403 6.85 15.49 21.14
C ILE A 403 8.16 16.29 21.23
N ARG A 404 8.24 17.48 20.62
CA ARG A 404 9.47 18.29 20.56
C ARG A 404 9.93 18.79 21.94
N GLN A 405 9.00 19.02 22.86
CA GLN A 405 9.26 19.58 24.19
C GLN A 405 9.53 18.51 25.25
N GLY A 406 9.64 17.24 24.85
CA GLY A 406 9.84 16.10 25.74
C GLY A 406 8.80 15.02 25.51
N GLN A 407 8.68 14.10 26.48
CA GLN A 407 7.79 12.95 26.34
C GLN A 407 6.30 13.32 26.42
N ASP A 408 5.94 14.41 27.09
CA ASP A 408 4.55 14.85 27.19
C ASP A 408 4.09 15.57 25.93
N LEU A 409 2.92 15.18 25.42
CA LEU A 409 2.39 15.74 24.19
C LEU A 409 1.73 17.10 24.41
N ASN A 410 2.09 18.03 23.53
CA ASN A 410 1.53 19.37 23.50
C ASN A 410 1.18 19.77 22.06
N ALA A 411 -0.04 20.27 21.86
CA ALA A 411 -0.49 20.91 20.63
C ALA A 411 -0.14 22.40 20.64
N ASN A 412 1.13 22.73 20.37
CA ASN A 412 1.63 24.10 20.42
C ASN A 412 2.54 24.50 19.24
N GLN A 413 2.81 23.59 18.30
CA GLN A 413 3.65 23.87 17.14
C GLN A 413 2.84 24.43 15.96
N THR A 414 3.49 25.29 15.16
CA THR A 414 2.99 25.81 13.88
C THR A 414 3.39 24.95 12.69
N ASP A 415 4.63 24.46 12.75
CA ASP A 415 5.29 23.80 11.63
C ASP A 415 5.32 22.30 11.89
N ILE A 416 5.25 21.54 10.81
CA ILE A 416 5.24 20.08 10.85
C ILE A 416 6.64 19.61 10.52
N SER A 417 7.27 18.91 11.46
CA SER A 417 8.49 18.14 11.26
C SER A 417 8.27 16.68 11.68
N ASP A 418 9.35 15.91 11.78
CA ASP A 418 9.28 14.53 12.27
C ASP A 418 8.63 14.39 13.65
N THR A 419 8.73 15.40 14.53
CA THR A 419 8.16 15.37 15.89
C THR A 419 6.66 15.67 15.94
N GLU A 420 6.09 16.17 14.85
CA GLU A 420 4.65 16.44 14.67
C GLU A 420 3.99 15.44 13.71
N THR A 421 4.80 14.57 13.10
CA THR A 421 4.35 13.49 12.23
C THR A 421 4.09 12.25 13.09
N TYR A 422 3.01 11.53 12.81
CA TYR A 422 2.66 10.29 13.49
C TYR A 422 2.10 9.27 12.52
N GLN A 423 2.59 8.04 12.57
CA GLN A 423 2.06 6.94 11.76
C GLN A 423 0.81 6.36 12.43
N LEU A 424 -0.32 6.30 11.71
CA LEU A 424 -1.55 5.70 12.20
C LEU A 424 -1.53 4.20 11.95
N GLU A 425 -1.66 3.42 13.02
CA GLU A 425 -1.72 1.96 12.95
C GLU A 425 -3.04 1.45 13.46
N PHE A 426 -3.79 0.78 12.60
CA PHE A 426 -5.06 0.17 12.94
C PHE A 426 -4.87 -1.24 13.51
N GLN A 427 -5.45 -1.48 14.68
CA GLN A 427 -5.46 -2.79 15.34
C GLN A 427 -6.81 -3.02 16.03
N ALA A 428 -7.53 -4.07 15.60
CA ALA A 428 -8.76 -4.54 16.23
C ALA A 428 -9.81 -3.44 16.50
N GLY A 429 -10.06 -2.55 15.52
CA GLY A 429 -11.04 -1.47 15.65
C GLY A 429 -10.53 -0.20 16.33
N ARG A 430 -9.25 -0.16 16.72
CA ARG A 430 -8.62 0.98 17.41
C ARG A 430 -7.36 1.42 16.69
N TRP A 431 -6.90 2.62 17.03
CA TRP A 431 -5.79 3.29 16.39
C TRP A 431 -4.65 3.51 17.38
N ARG A 432 -3.42 3.40 16.89
CA ARG A 432 -2.22 3.91 17.54
C ARG A 432 -1.58 5.00 16.72
N PHE A 433 -0.90 5.90 17.41
CA PHE A 433 -0.10 6.97 16.83
C PHE A 433 1.36 6.66 17.14
N ARG A 434 2.07 6.04 16.19
CA ARG A 434 3.50 5.77 16.32
C ARG A 434 4.28 7.06 16.08
N THR A 435 5.39 7.24 16.79
CA THR A 435 6.32 8.37 16.67
C THR A 435 7.53 7.98 15.82
N ARG A 436 8.36 8.98 15.46
CA ARG A 436 9.63 8.76 14.72
C ARG A 436 10.59 7.79 15.42
N ASP A 437 10.48 7.66 16.74
CA ASP A 437 11.37 6.87 17.60
C ASP A 437 10.82 5.46 17.90
N ASP A 438 9.82 5.00 17.13
CA ASP A 438 9.16 3.70 17.32
C ASP A 438 8.49 3.54 18.68
N LYS A 439 8.00 4.66 19.22
CA LYS A 439 7.14 4.71 20.41
C LYS A 439 5.73 5.11 20.03
N PHE A 440 4.81 5.03 20.97
CA PHE A 440 3.40 5.31 20.73
C PHE A 440 2.88 6.38 21.67
N TRP A 441 1.89 7.13 21.22
CA TRP A 441 1.06 7.92 22.12
C TRP A 441 0.46 6.98 23.16
N ARG A 442 0.49 7.38 24.43
CA ARG A 442 -0.12 6.64 25.54
C ARG A 442 -0.78 7.57 26.53
N LEU A 443 -1.89 7.10 27.10
CA LEU A 443 -2.46 7.69 28.30
C LEU A 443 -1.58 7.35 29.52
N SER A 444 -1.29 8.34 30.35
CA SER A 444 -0.58 8.12 31.62
C SER A 444 -1.36 7.18 32.55
N ALA A 445 -0.65 6.29 33.24
CA ALA A 445 -1.26 5.36 34.20
C ALA A 445 -1.69 6.03 35.51
N ILE A 446 -1.03 7.14 35.88
CA ILE A 446 -1.22 7.82 37.19
C ILE A 446 -1.99 9.13 37.03
N GLY A 447 -1.92 9.76 35.85
CA GLY A 447 -2.54 11.06 35.59
C GLY A 447 -3.37 11.08 34.32
N THR A 448 -3.84 12.26 33.94
CA THR A 448 -4.65 12.45 32.73
C THR A 448 -3.81 12.78 31.50
N GLY A 449 -2.49 12.93 31.62
CA GLY A 449 -1.62 13.39 30.53
C GLY A 449 -1.42 12.34 29.43
N ILE A 450 -1.12 12.81 28.22
CA ILE A 450 -0.69 11.96 27.10
C ILE A 450 0.81 12.10 26.89
N SER A 451 1.50 10.98 26.73
CA SER A 451 2.94 10.93 26.45
C SER A 451 3.26 10.13 25.19
N GLY A 452 4.40 10.39 24.56
CA GLY A 452 4.83 9.79 23.30
C GLY A 452 5.84 8.65 23.45
N ASN A 453 5.88 8.00 24.62
CA ASN A 453 6.86 6.97 24.98
C ASN A 453 6.23 5.59 25.25
N GLY A 454 5.01 5.35 24.77
CA GLY A 454 4.32 4.07 24.93
C GLY A 454 4.90 2.95 24.10
N GLU A 455 4.62 1.71 24.53
CA GLU A 455 5.09 0.49 23.88
C GLU A 455 3.93 -0.20 23.14
N ALA A 456 4.24 -0.90 22.03
CA ALA A 456 3.24 -1.57 21.20
C ALA A 456 2.40 -2.65 21.93
N ARG A 457 2.78 -3.10 23.13
CA ARG A 457 1.99 -4.09 23.90
C ARG A 457 1.09 -3.43 24.94
N ASP A 458 1.27 -2.13 25.19
CA ASP A 458 0.54 -1.39 26.19
C ASP A 458 -0.87 -1.04 25.68
N PRO A 459 -1.95 -1.52 26.33
CA PRO A 459 -3.32 -1.19 25.94
C PRO A 459 -3.66 0.31 26.03
N SER A 460 -2.93 1.09 26.83
CA SER A 460 -3.12 2.54 26.97
C SER A 460 -2.68 3.34 25.73
N THR A 461 -2.07 2.67 24.75
CA THR A 461 -1.70 3.26 23.45
C THR A 461 -2.81 3.21 22.40
N LEU A 462 -3.93 2.56 22.71
CA LEU A 462 -5.04 2.37 21.79
C LEU A 462 -6.09 3.46 21.99
N PHE A 463 -6.45 4.12 20.88
CA PHE A 463 -7.45 5.16 20.82
C PHE A 463 -8.61 4.70 19.92
N GLU A 464 -9.84 4.88 20.39
CA GLU A 464 -11.01 4.78 19.52
C GLU A 464 -11.17 6.12 18.80
N MET A 465 -11.27 6.10 17.48
CA MET A 465 -11.39 7.30 16.67
C MET A 465 -12.79 7.39 16.09
N GLN A 466 -13.47 8.50 16.36
CA GLN A 466 -14.80 8.76 15.84
C GLN A 466 -14.74 9.93 14.83
N PRO A 467 -15.22 9.75 13.59
CA PRO A 467 -15.34 10.83 12.62
C PRO A 467 -16.41 11.83 13.07
N LEU A 468 -16.15 13.10 12.79
CA LEU A 468 -17.02 14.24 13.12
C LEU A 468 -17.22 15.11 11.86
N PRO A 469 -18.26 15.97 11.83
CA PRO A 469 -18.50 16.86 10.71
C PRO A 469 -17.27 17.70 10.34
N ARG A 470 -17.14 18.04 9.05
CA ARG A 470 -16.05 18.87 8.50
C ARG A 470 -14.65 18.24 8.68
N GLY A 471 -14.54 16.93 8.51
CA GLY A 471 -13.26 16.21 8.54
C GLY A 471 -12.53 16.28 9.88
N ARG A 472 -13.27 16.54 10.95
CA ARG A 472 -12.76 16.47 12.32
C ARG A 472 -12.85 15.03 12.84
N VAL A 473 -12.09 14.74 13.87
CA VAL A 473 -12.16 13.48 14.62
C VAL A 473 -12.14 13.78 16.10
N SER A 474 -12.73 12.88 16.88
CA SER A 474 -12.46 12.78 18.32
C SER A 474 -11.73 11.47 18.60
N LEU A 475 -10.90 11.48 19.63
CA LEU A 475 -10.10 10.34 20.05
C LEU A 475 -10.49 9.99 21.47
N ARG A 476 -10.93 8.76 21.72
CA ARG A 476 -11.30 8.26 23.04
C ARG A 476 -10.19 7.34 23.55
N CYS A 477 -9.69 7.65 24.75
CA CYS A 477 -8.59 6.94 25.38
C CYS A 477 -9.05 5.65 26.11
N SER A 478 -8.11 4.86 26.61
CA SER A 478 -8.38 3.61 27.32
C SER A 478 -9.18 3.77 28.62
N ASN A 479 -9.13 4.94 29.26
CA ASN A 479 -9.97 5.29 30.42
C ASN A 479 -11.40 5.70 30.03
N GLY A 480 -11.74 5.64 28.74
CA GLY A 480 -13.02 6.04 28.21
C GLY A 480 -13.20 7.56 28.05
N ALA A 481 -12.28 8.42 28.51
CA ALA A 481 -12.40 9.87 28.29
C ALA A 481 -12.00 10.25 26.85
N TYR A 482 -12.54 11.37 26.34
CA TYR A 482 -12.02 11.97 25.12
C TYR A 482 -10.66 12.62 25.41
N LEU A 483 -9.78 12.54 24.43
CA LEU A 483 -8.59 13.36 24.33
C LEU A 483 -9.03 14.81 24.15
N ALA A 484 -8.46 15.71 24.95
CA ALA A 484 -8.69 17.14 24.85
C ALA A 484 -7.35 17.87 24.75
N ALA A 485 -7.32 18.94 23.95
CA ALA A 485 -6.25 19.92 23.98
C ALA A 485 -6.64 21.07 24.90
N LYS A 486 -5.82 21.38 25.90
CA LYS A 486 -6.02 22.58 26.72
C LYS A 486 -5.70 23.85 25.92
N LYS A 487 -6.16 25.00 26.42
CA LYS A 487 -5.86 26.33 25.83
C LYS A 487 -4.36 26.57 25.58
N LEU A 488 -3.49 26.07 26.47
CA LEU A 488 -2.03 26.19 26.36
C LEU A 488 -1.38 25.05 25.55
N GLY A 489 -2.17 24.14 24.98
CA GLY A 489 -1.72 23.05 24.11
C GLY A 489 -1.55 21.69 24.77
N ALA A 490 -1.41 21.62 26.10
CA ALA A 490 -1.24 20.33 26.79
C ALA A 490 -2.39 19.35 26.47
N LEU A 491 -2.03 18.13 26.06
CA LEU A 491 -2.98 17.08 25.75
C LEU A 491 -3.29 16.24 26.99
N ASN A 492 -4.57 16.04 27.27
CA ASN A 492 -5.01 15.23 28.39
C ASN A 492 -6.32 14.50 28.10
N ALA A 493 -6.61 13.45 28.87
CA ALA A 493 -7.87 12.73 28.87
C ALA A 493 -8.35 12.59 30.32
N ALA A 494 -9.08 13.60 30.80
CA ALA A 494 -9.60 13.62 32.16
C ALA A 494 -10.88 12.80 32.26
N ALA A 495 -10.84 11.72 33.05
CA ALA A 495 -12.02 10.97 33.43
C ALA A 495 -12.78 11.75 34.52
N GLY A 496 -13.56 12.77 34.13
CA GLY A 496 -14.30 13.59 35.09
C GLY A 496 -15.58 14.18 34.51
N GLY A 497 -16.73 13.68 34.99
CA GLY A 497 -18.07 14.23 34.77
C GLY A 497 -18.77 13.79 33.47
N GLU A 498 -19.96 13.19 33.63
CA GLU A 498 -20.80 12.50 32.64
C GLU A 498 -20.08 11.50 31.74
N SER A 499 -20.70 10.35 31.47
CA SER A 499 -20.13 9.38 30.54
C SER A 499 -19.89 10.07 29.19
N SER A 500 -18.66 9.98 28.68
CA SER A 500 -18.33 10.37 27.30
C SER A 500 -19.13 9.56 26.26
N ALA A 501 -19.74 8.44 26.68
CA ALA A 501 -20.61 7.65 25.84
C ALA A 501 -21.90 8.41 25.51
N GLY A 502 -22.11 8.71 24.23
CA GLY A 502 -23.35 9.32 23.74
C GLY A 502 -23.39 10.85 23.78
N ARG A 503 -22.39 11.52 24.37
CA ARG A 503 -22.27 12.99 24.29
C ARG A 503 -21.51 13.42 23.04
N ARG A 504 -21.82 14.62 22.55
CA ARG A 504 -21.07 15.26 21.46
C ARG A 504 -19.71 15.76 21.99
N PRO A 505 -18.60 15.51 21.29
CA PRO A 505 -17.29 16.03 21.69
C PRO A 505 -17.28 17.57 21.71
N ALA A 506 -16.71 18.14 22.78
CA ALA A 506 -16.47 19.58 22.93
C ALA A 506 -15.47 20.06 21.87
N GLU A 507 -15.37 21.38 21.64
CA GLU A 507 -14.45 21.93 20.64
C GLU A 507 -12.99 21.54 20.94
N GLU A 508 -12.58 21.52 22.21
CA GLU A 508 -11.24 21.12 22.65
C GLU A 508 -10.94 19.62 22.42
N GLU A 509 -11.98 18.81 22.20
CA GLU A 509 -11.91 17.37 21.96
C GLU A 509 -11.92 17.03 20.45
N GLN A 510 -11.94 18.04 19.58
CA GLN A 510 -11.98 17.90 18.13
C GLN A 510 -10.62 18.18 17.50
N PHE A 511 -10.13 17.23 16.73
CA PHE A 511 -8.85 17.29 16.03
C PHE A 511 -9.04 17.16 14.52
N ARG A 512 -8.06 17.64 13.75
CA ARG A 512 -7.95 17.35 12.32
C ARG A 512 -6.70 16.51 12.07
N LEU A 513 -6.86 15.45 11.29
CA LEU A 513 -5.75 14.61 10.83
C LEU A 513 -5.34 15.06 9.43
N VAL A 514 -4.11 15.55 9.30
CA VAL A 514 -3.54 16.05 8.05
C VAL A 514 -2.60 15.00 7.50
N LEU A 515 -2.96 14.34 6.39
CA LEU A 515 -2.18 13.26 5.78
C LEU A 515 -0.94 13.81 5.06
N LEU A 516 0.25 13.36 5.47
CA LEU A 516 1.54 13.93 5.06
C LEU A 516 2.26 13.09 4.00
N ASN A 517 2.21 11.76 4.12
CA ASN A 517 2.97 10.85 3.26
C ASN A 517 2.17 10.34 2.05
N ARG A 518 1.27 11.18 1.54
CA ARG A 518 0.49 10.93 0.31
C ARG A 518 0.41 12.19 -0.57
N PRO A 519 1.56 12.76 -1.02
CA PRO A 519 1.55 13.82 -2.02
C PRO A 519 0.95 13.33 -3.35
N VAL A 520 1.07 12.03 -3.60
CA VAL A 520 0.42 11.29 -4.68
C VAL A 520 -0.30 10.09 -4.07
N LEU A 521 -1.47 9.77 -4.60
CA LEU A 521 -2.31 8.65 -4.19
C LEU A 521 -2.61 7.73 -5.36
N VAL A 522 -2.61 6.44 -5.06
CA VAL A 522 -3.24 5.42 -5.88
C VAL A 522 -4.43 4.89 -5.09
N PHE A 523 -5.56 4.69 -5.75
CA PHE A 523 -6.75 4.12 -5.09
C PHE A 523 -7.05 2.74 -5.65
N ARG A 524 -7.35 1.79 -4.75
CA ARG A 524 -7.84 0.45 -5.11
C ARG A 524 -9.12 0.12 -4.34
N CYS A 525 -10.10 -0.48 -5.00
CA CYS A 525 -11.29 -1.04 -4.38
C CYS A 525 -11.40 -2.54 -4.69
N GLY A 526 -12.48 -3.19 -4.22
CA GLY A 526 -12.72 -4.62 -4.47
C GLY A 526 -12.81 -5.03 -5.95
N TYR A 527 -12.99 -4.08 -6.87
CA TYR A 527 -13.13 -4.34 -8.31
C TYR A 527 -11.83 -4.14 -9.10
N GLY A 528 -10.88 -3.37 -8.57
CA GLY A 528 -9.65 -2.97 -9.24
C GLY A 528 -9.15 -1.60 -8.79
N PHE A 529 -8.23 -1.04 -9.55
CA PHE A 529 -7.68 0.30 -9.32
C PHE A 529 -8.58 1.39 -9.94
N ILE A 530 -8.48 2.59 -9.38
CA ILE A 530 -9.00 3.80 -10.00
C ILE A 530 -8.05 4.28 -11.10
N GLY A 531 -8.60 4.60 -12.26
CA GLY A 531 -7.91 5.35 -13.31
C GLY A 531 -8.87 5.89 -14.36
N VAL A 532 -8.32 6.66 -15.29
CA VAL A 532 -9.04 7.28 -16.38
C VAL A 532 -9.04 6.35 -17.57
N ARG A 533 -10.23 6.02 -18.08
CA ARG A 533 -10.40 5.29 -19.34
C ARG A 533 -11.32 6.08 -20.27
N GLY A 534 -10.72 6.62 -21.34
CA GLY A 534 -11.42 7.49 -22.28
C GLY A 534 -11.88 8.78 -21.61
N SER A 535 -13.20 8.93 -21.43
CA SER A 535 -13.82 10.11 -20.83
C SER A 535 -14.36 9.86 -19.40
N ARG A 536 -14.08 8.69 -18.80
CA ARG A 536 -14.64 8.31 -17.50
C ARG A 536 -13.53 7.94 -16.51
N LEU A 537 -13.78 8.26 -15.24
CA LEU A 537 -13.06 7.70 -14.12
C LEU A 537 -13.66 6.31 -13.82
N GLU A 538 -12.83 5.28 -13.78
CA GLU A 538 -13.25 3.90 -13.55
C GLU A 538 -12.47 3.23 -12.41
N CYS A 539 -13.11 2.32 -11.66
CA CYS A 539 -12.54 1.66 -10.49
C CYS A 539 -12.31 0.14 -10.63
N ASN A 540 -12.39 -0.41 -11.85
CA ASN A 540 -12.22 -1.84 -12.12
C ASN A 540 -10.99 -2.14 -12.99
N LEU A 541 -10.04 -1.21 -13.03
CA LEU A 541 -8.86 -1.30 -13.89
C LEU A 541 -7.78 -2.21 -13.28
N ALA A 542 -6.99 -2.84 -14.14
CA ALA A 542 -5.82 -3.63 -13.75
C ALA A 542 -4.57 -2.75 -13.52
N THR A 543 -4.52 -1.59 -14.17
CA THR A 543 -3.53 -0.53 -13.98
C THR A 543 -4.16 0.61 -13.21
N TYR A 544 -3.34 1.43 -12.58
CA TYR A 544 -3.78 2.58 -11.81
C TYR A 544 -3.26 3.87 -12.40
N ASP A 545 -4.02 4.93 -12.17
CA ASP A 545 -3.51 6.30 -12.28
C ASP A 545 -3.11 6.82 -10.90
N MET A 546 -2.30 7.87 -10.93
CA MET A 546 -1.80 8.57 -9.75
C MET A 546 -2.48 9.92 -9.64
N PHE A 547 -3.02 10.22 -8.46
CA PHE A 547 -3.72 11.46 -8.18
C PHE A 547 -2.92 12.30 -7.20
N GLN A 548 -2.73 13.58 -7.49
CA GLN A 548 -2.12 14.52 -6.55
C GLN A 548 -3.14 14.90 -5.47
N LEU A 549 -2.68 14.99 -4.23
CA LEU A 549 -3.51 15.40 -3.11
C LEU A 549 -3.10 16.80 -2.65
N GLU A 550 -4.03 17.75 -2.72
CA GLU A 550 -3.82 19.11 -2.22
C GLU A 550 -4.68 19.32 -0.97
N HIS A 551 -4.11 19.87 0.10
CA HIS A 551 -4.85 20.12 1.34
C HIS A 551 -5.88 21.25 1.15
N SER A 552 -7.10 21.02 1.63
CA SER A 552 -8.15 22.04 1.69
C SER A 552 -8.41 22.48 3.15
N ALA A 553 -9.54 23.15 3.41
CA ALA A 553 -9.92 23.57 4.76
C ALA A 553 -10.29 22.39 5.67
N ASN A 554 -11.10 21.44 5.16
CA ASN A 554 -11.63 20.33 5.96
C ASN A 554 -11.11 18.96 5.49
N GLY A 555 -10.57 18.87 4.28
CA GLY A 555 -10.15 17.61 3.68
C GLY A 555 -9.10 17.86 2.63
N TYR A 556 -9.41 17.43 1.40
CA TYR A 556 -8.47 17.42 0.29
C TYR A 556 -9.15 17.73 -1.04
N PHE A 557 -8.37 18.30 -1.95
CA PHE A 557 -8.66 18.34 -3.37
C PHE A 557 -7.89 17.20 -4.05
N ILE A 558 -8.58 16.40 -4.85
CA ILE A 558 -7.98 15.27 -5.59
C ILE A 558 -7.77 15.73 -7.03
N LYS A 559 -6.52 15.72 -7.50
CA LYS A 559 -6.13 16.23 -8.81
C LYS A 559 -5.59 15.12 -9.69
N SER A 560 -6.14 15.05 -10.89
CA SER A 560 -5.73 14.16 -11.98
C SER A 560 -4.83 14.93 -12.97
N SER A 561 -4.33 14.26 -14.01
CA SER A 561 -3.55 14.92 -15.07
C SER A 561 -4.31 16.05 -15.77
N ASP A 562 -5.64 15.92 -15.87
CA ASP A 562 -6.49 16.79 -16.70
C ASP A 562 -7.28 17.83 -15.88
N GLY A 563 -7.13 17.86 -14.55
CA GLY A 563 -7.87 18.75 -13.67
C GLY A 563 -8.19 18.14 -12.31
N TYR A 564 -9.18 18.67 -11.63
CA TYR A 564 -9.63 18.23 -10.32
C TYR A 564 -10.83 17.29 -10.41
N TRP A 565 -10.95 16.45 -9.39
CA TRP A 565 -12.18 15.71 -9.14
C TRP A 565 -13.30 16.68 -8.77
N SER A 566 -14.47 16.43 -9.35
CA SER A 566 -15.71 17.14 -9.01
C SER A 566 -16.92 16.23 -9.21
N ILE A 567 -17.99 16.49 -8.46
CA ILE A 567 -19.24 15.75 -8.55
C ILE A 567 -20.11 16.36 -9.66
N LEU A 568 -20.62 15.54 -10.56
CA LEU A 568 -21.57 15.95 -11.58
C LEU A 568 -23.01 15.84 -11.06
N GLY A 569 -23.97 16.44 -11.79
CA GLY A 569 -25.37 16.46 -11.36
C GLY A 569 -26.03 15.08 -11.23
N ASP A 570 -25.47 14.06 -11.89
CA ASP A 570 -25.91 12.65 -11.78
C ASP A 570 -25.14 11.86 -10.69
N ALA A 571 -24.39 12.56 -9.84
CA ALA A 571 -23.48 12.05 -8.80
C ALA A 571 -22.25 11.29 -9.32
N SER A 572 -21.99 11.24 -10.63
CA SER A 572 -20.73 10.69 -11.15
C SER A 572 -19.56 11.64 -10.87
N ILE A 573 -18.33 11.08 -10.85
CA ILE A 573 -17.11 11.86 -10.62
C ILE A 573 -16.47 12.23 -11.96
N SER A 574 -16.34 13.54 -12.21
CA SER A 574 -15.47 14.10 -13.25
C SER A 574 -14.05 14.25 -12.71
N PHE A 575 -13.05 14.18 -13.59
CA PHE A 575 -11.63 14.36 -13.28
C PHE A 575 -10.99 15.54 -14.03
N ARG A 576 -11.81 16.33 -14.74
CA ARG A 576 -11.39 17.41 -15.64
C ARG A 576 -11.84 18.79 -15.19
N SER A 577 -12.28 18.92 -13.93
CA SER A 577 -12.75 20.22 -13.45
C SER A 577 -11.57 21.18 -13.30
N SER A 578 -11.72 22.41 -13.77
CA SER A 578 -10.76 23.48 -13.46
C SER A 578 -10.96 24.03 -12.03
N ARG A 579 -12.09 23.73 -11.40
CA ARG A 579 -12.41 24.15 -10.03
C ARG A 579 -12.27 22.97 -9.07
N PRO A 580 -11.47 23.09 -8.01
CA PRO A 580 -11.31 22.03 -7.04
C PRO A 580 -12.57 21.87 -6.19
N GLU A 581 -13.01 20.63 -5.97
CA GLU A 581 -14.07 20.29 -5.04
C GLU A 581 -13.50 19.52 -3.85
N GLU A 582 -13.93 19.87 -2.63
CA GLU A 582 -13.39 19.31 -1.39
C GLU A 582 -13.96 17.92 -1.10
N PHE A 583 -13.09 16.99 -0.80
CA PHE A 583 -13.43 15.65 -0.31
C PHE A 583 -12.84 15.44 1.09
N VAL A 584 -13.61 14.83 1.99
CA VAL A 584 -13.18 14.50 3.35
C VAL A 584 -12.81 13.03 3.42
N PHE A 585 -11.66 12.73 4.02
CA PHE A 585 -11.18 11.37 4.21
C PHE A 585 -11.51 10.88 5.61
N GLU A 586 -12.25 9.79 5.69
CA GLU A 586 -12.54 9.07 6.93
C GLU A 586 -11.73 7.77 6.95
N PHE A 587 -10.74 7.70 7.84
CA PHE A 587 -9.88 6.52 7.98
C PHE A 587 -10.67 5.38 8.64
N CYS A 588 -10.86 4.28 7.91
CA CYS A 588 -11.73 3.17 8.36
C CYS A 588 -10.97 1.95 8.88
N ASN A 589 -9.83 1.62 8.25
CA ASN A 589 -8.99 0.48 8.63
C ASN A 589 -7.52 0.74 8.24
N ARG A 590 -6.64 -0.28 8.39
CA ARG A 590 -5.17 -0.17 8.24
C ARG A 590 -4.69 0.67 7.05
N SER A 591 -5.30 0.52 5.88
CA SER A 591 -4.92 1.25 4.67
C SER A 591 -6.12 1.60 3.80
N CYS A 592 -7.32 1.75 4.38
CA CYS A 592 -8.52 2.12 3.63
C CYS A 592 -9.20 3.37 4.20
N VAL A 593 -9.69 4.18 3.27
CA VAL A 593 -10.41 5.43 3.52
C VAL A 593 -11.80 5.36 2.89
N ALA A 594 -12.78 5.92 3.56
CA ALA A 594 -14.04 6.32 2.94
C ALA A 594 -13.95 7.81 2.56
N ILE A 595 -14.39 8.14 1.35
CA ILE A 595 -14.30 9.50 0.81
C ILE A 595 -15.69 10.13 0.85
N LEU A 596 -15.87 11.13 1.72
CA LEU A 596 -17.12 11.89 1.84
C LEU A 596 -17.05 13.13 0.95
N ALA A 597 -18.03 13.29 0.07
CA ALA A 597 -18.09 14.38 -0.90
C ALA A 597 -18.97 15.55 -0.40
N GLN A 598 -18.90 16.72 -1.05
CA GLN A 598 -19.61 17.93 -0.59
C GLN A 598 -21.14 17.78 -0.59
N ASN A 599 -21.68 16.89 -1.42
CA ASN A 599 -23.10 16.57 -1.45
C ASN A 599 -23.57 15.71 -0.27
N GLY A 600 -22.70 15.42 0.70
CA GLY A 600 -23.00 14.64 1.90
C GLY A 600 -23.05 13.13 1.69
N CYS A 601 -22.65 12.64 0.51
CA CYS A 601 -22.61 11.22 0.18
C CYS A 601 -21.17 10.70 0.10
N TYR A 602 -20.99 9.42 0.42
CA TYR A 602 -19.74 8.71 0.24
C TYR A 602 -19.54 8.28 -1.21
N VAL A 603 -18.31 8.42 -1.69
CA VAL A 603 -17.88 7.94 -3.00
C VAL A 603 -17.80 6.41 -2.96
N ARG A 604 -18.54 5.75 -3.85
CA ARG A 604 -18.54 4.30 -4.03
C ARG A 604 -18.18 3.89 -5.46
N GLY A 605 -17.54 2.72 -5.57
CA GLY A 605 -17.29 2.04 -6.83
C GLY A 605 -18.37 1.00 -7.16
N GLU A 606 -18.52 0.67 -8.44
CA GLU A 606 -19.39 -0.40 -8.93
C GLU A 606 -18.61 -1.45 -9.73
N GLN A 607 -19.16 -2.66 -9.82
CA GLN A 607 -18.54 -3.74 -10.61
C GLN A 607 -18.35 -3.40 -12.09
N ASN A 608 -19.26 -2.59 -12.66
CA ASN A 608 -19.17 -2.08 -14.03
C ASN A 608 -18.05 -1.03 -14.21
N GLY A 609 -17.37 -0.63 -13.13
CA GLY A 609 -16.29 0.35 -13.10
C GLY A 609 -16.73 1.76 -12.71
N THR A 610 -18.03 2.06 -12.62
CA THR A 610 -18.50 3.43 -12.36
C THR A 610 -18.14 3.90 -10.95
N VAL A 611 -17.73 5.17 -10.83
CA VAL A 611 -17.47 5.85 -9.54
C VAL A 611 -18.50 6.96 -9.32
N ARG A 612 -19.20 6.92 -8.17
CA ARG A 612 -20.31 7.84 -7.85
C ARG A 612 -20.27 8.29 -6.39
N ALA A 613 -20.67 9.52 -6.11
CA ALA A 613 -20.87 10.07 -4.76
C ALA A 613 -22.37 10.11 -4.41
N ASP A 614 -22.97 8.94 -4.15
CA ASP A 614 -24.41 8.82 -3.86
C ASP A 614 -24.73 7.85 -2.71
N SER A 615 -23.71 7.34 -2.00
CA SER A 615 -23.94 6.45 -0.85
C SER A 615 -24.18 7.24 0.43
N SER A 616 -25.29 7.00 1.12
CA SER A 616 -25.61 7.66 2.39
C SER A 616 -24.88 7.07 3.60
N ALA A 617 -24.21 5.92 3.43
CA ALA A 617 -23.46 5.23 4.47
C ALA A 617 -22.19 4.59 3.90
N ILE A 618 -21.23 4.31 4.76
CA ILE A 618 -20.02 3.57 4.40
C ILE A 618 -20.40 2.10 4.21
N THR A 619 -20.22 1.60 2.99
CA THR A 619 -20.33 0.18 2.64
C THR A 619 -18.98 -0.34 2.15
N ASP A 620 -18.84 -1.64 1.92
CA ASP A 620 -17.61 -2.21 1.34
C ASP A 620 -17.22 -1.56 0.00
N ASN A 621 -18.20 -1.10 -0.77
CA ASN A 621 -17.98 -0.41 -2.05
C ASN A 621 -17.51 1.04 -1.89
N CYS A 622 -17.57 1.59 -0.68
CA CYS A 622 -17.07 2.93 -0.33
C CYS A 622 -15.63 2.92 0.18
N LEU A 623 -15.02 1.74 0.35
CA LEU A 623 -13.68 1.61 0.90
C LEU A 623 -12.64 1.64 -0.21
N TRP A 624 -11.72 2.59 -0.09
CA TRP A 624 -10.61 2.80 -1.03
C TRP A 624 -9.30 2.56 -0.31
N GLU A 625 -8.56 1.54 -0.73
CA GLU A 625 -7.19 1.30 -0.30
C GLU A 625 -6.24 2.31 -0.93
N TYR A 626 -5.24 2.76 -0.18
CA TYR A 626 -4.31 3.82 -0.58
C TYR A 626 -2.89 3.69 0.00
#